data_AF-A0AA97DYK7-F1
#
_entry.id   AF-A0AA97DYK7-F1
#
_cell.length_a   1.000
_cell.length_b   1.000
_cell.length_c   1.000
_cell.angle_alpha   90.00
_cell.angle_beta   90.00
_cell.angle_gamma   90.00
#
_symmetry.space_group_name_H-M   'P 1'
#
loop_
_entity.id
_entity.type
_entity.pdbx_description
1 polymer ?
#
loop_
_entity_poly.entity_id
_entity_poly.type
_entity_poly.pdbx_seq_one_letter_code
_entity_poly.pdbx_strand_id
1 'polypeptide(L)'
;MGDDFNPKDHGLKQIHCKNLSGLIYICLADQAPDIDSFAETLQPYVEPHDLENTKVAYETRVVEDGNWKLVWENNRECYHCLSNHPSLIRTFPEDPKVSFLGDGETPDYIEAHFVKSEDAGLAARFKVPEDGQYRLSRMPLLLGAKSFTMDGSLAVPNPDKRHVKWDEAGVCNKFHYPSTWAYFLSDHCMTFRVTPISPTETELVTCWLVHKDAQEGVDYDLKHLTEVWEATNNEDRRVVEENQVGVSSPAFIAGPYSPVHETQCGRFC
;
A
#
# COMPACT_ATOMS: atom_id res chain seq x y z
N MET A 1 -46.93 8.04 -14.24
CA MET A 1 -46.27 9.30 -13.86
C MET A 1 -47.17 10.41 -14.36
N GLY A 2 -47.48 11.42 -13.53
CA GLY A 2 -48.26 12.57 -14.00
C GLY A 2 -47.49 13.36 -15.06
N ASP A 3 -48.19 14.14 -15.87
CA ASP A 3 -47.60 14.89 -16.99
C ASP A 3 -46.52 15.91 -16.56
N ASP A 4 -46.53 16.31 -15.28
CA ASP A 4 -45.56 17.23 -14.68
C ASP A 4 -44.24 16.55 -14.23
N PHE A 5 -44.15 15.22 -14.28
CA PHE A 5 -42.92 14.52 -13.88
C PHE A 5 -41.92 14.48 -15.04
N ASN A 6 -40.75 15.09 -14.86
CA ASN A 6 -39.65 15.06 -15.82
C ASN A 6 -38.54 14.12 -15.34
N PRO A 7 -38.39 12.90 -15.91
CA PRO A 7 -37.35 11.96 -15.50
C PRO A 7 -35.91 12.51 -15.61
N LYS A 8 -35.68 13.52 -16.46
CA LYS A 8 -34.35 14.12 -16.64
C LYS A 8 -33.85 14.86 -15.39
N ASP A 9 -34.76 15.29 -14.52
CA ASP A 9 -34.43 16.03 -13.29
C ASP A 9 -34.10 15.09 -12.11
N HIS A 10 -34.18 13.77 -12.33
CA HIS A 10 -34.08 12.74 -11.29
C HIS A 10 -33.03 11.66 -11.63
N GLY A 11 -32.01 12.00 -12.43
CA GLY A 11 -30.85 11.13 -12.65
C GLY A 11 -30.06 10.87 -11.37
N LEU A 12 -29.30 9.76 -11.33
CA LEU A 12 -28.38 9.50 -10.23
C LEU A 12 -27.32 10.61 -10.16
N LYS A 13 -27.01 11.04 -8.94
CA LYS A 13 -25.90 11.96 -8.69
C LYS A 13 -24.60 11.33 -9.18
N GLN A 14 -23.85 12.08 -9.99
CA GLN A 14 -22.57 11.65 -10.52
C GLN A 14 -21.46 11.86 -9.48
N ILE A 15 -20.42 11.05 -9.56
CA ILE A 15 -19.16 11.24 -8.84
C ILE A 15 -18.02 11.29 -9.85
N HIS A 16 -16.94 12.00 -9.51
CA HIS A 16 -15.74 11.97 -10.34
C HIS A 16 -15.07 10.61 -10.21
N CYS A 17 -14.63 10.04 -11.32
CA CYS A 17 -14.03 8.71 -11.38
C CYS A 17 -12.89 8.71 -12.41
N LYS A 18 -11.73 8.17 -12.05
CA LYS A 18 -10.60 7.95 -12.96
C LYS A 18 -9.97 6.58 -12.77
N ASN A 19 -9.56 5.99 -13.90
CA ASN A 19 -8.70 4.80 -13.92
C ASN A 19 -7.24 5.24 -14.04
N LEU A 20 -6.44 4.92 -13.03
CA LEU A 20 -5.00 5.17 -12.99
C LEU A 20 -4.27 3.82 -13.09
N SER A 21 -3.92 3.41 -14.31
CA SER A 21 -3.19 2.16 -14.59
C SER A 21 -3.83 0.91 -13.95
N GLY A 22 -5.15 0.76 -14.06
CA GLY A 22 -5.94 -0.33 -13.48
C GLY A 22 -6.48 -0.08 -12.07
N LEU A 23 -6.14 1.05 -11.43
CA LEU A 23 -6.65 1.44 -10.11
C LEU A 23 -7.73 2.51 -10.24
N ILE A 24 -8.93 2.24 -9.71
CA ILE A 24 -10.04 3.19 -9.75
C ILE A 24 -9.98 4.16 -8.56
N TYR A 25 -9.91 5.45 -8.88
CA TYR A 25 -9.99 6.56 -7.93
C TYR A 25 -11.29 7.33 -8.11
N ILE A 26 -11.86 7.80 -7.00
CA ILE A 26 -13.07 8.62 -7.00
C ILE A 26 -12.87 9.91 -6.19
N CYS A 27 -13.64 10.95 -6.52
CA CYS A 27 -13.72 12.16 -5.72
C CYS A 27 -15.20 12.56 -5.52
N LEU A 28 -15.56 12.86 -4.27
CA LEU A 28 -16.92 13.20 -3.86
C LEU A 28 -17.19 14.72 -3.85
N ALA A 29 -16.16 15.55 -4.07
CA ALA A 29 -16.32 16.99 -4.16
C ALA A 29 -17.02 17.38 -5.46
N ASP A 30 -17.81 18.46 -5.45
CA ASP A 30 -18.44 18.99 -6.67
C ASP A 30 -17.39 19.33 -7.74
N GLN A 31 -16.26 19.90 -7.31
CA GLN A 31 -15.07 20.15 -8.14
C GLN A 31 -13.92 19.28 -7.63
N ALA A 32 -13.51 18.29 -8.42
CA ALA A 32 -12.37 17.44 -8.09
C ALA A 32 -11.05 18.24 -8.15
N PRO A 33 -10.12 18.01 -7.22
CA PRO A 33 -8.75 18.49 -7.36
C PRO A 33 -8.06 17.82 -8.55
N ASP A 34 -6.91 18.35 -8.96
CA ASP A 34 -6.08 17.67 -9.96
C ASP A 34 -5.63 16.29 -9.45
N ILE A 35 -5.69 15.33 -10.35
CA ILE A 35 -5.20 13.97 -10.14
C ILE A 35 -4.35 13.51 -11.34
N ASP A 36 -4.33 14.28 -12.44
CA ASP A 36 -3.57 13.91 -13.64
C ASP A 36 -2.07 14.02 -13.39
N SER A 37 -1.59 15.04 -12.66
CA SER A 37 -0.17 15.15 -12.28
C SER A 37 0.30 13.93 -11.47
N PHE A 38 -0.56 13.42 -10.58
CA PHE A 38 -0.30 12.18 -9.86
C PHE A 38 -0.33 10.97 -10.79
N ALA A 39 -1.32 10.88 -11.68
CA ALA A 39 -1.44 9.79 -12.65
C ALA A 39 -0.20 9.66 -13.55
N GLU A 40 0.31 10.78 -14.07
CA GLU A 40 1.54 10.85 -14.88
C GLU A 40 2.77 10.37 -14.09
N THR A 41 2.85 10.75 -12.81
CA THR A 41 3.96 10.31 -11.94
C THR A 41 3.84 8.82 -11.58
N LEU A 42 2.63 8.33 -11.38
CA LEU A 42 2.32 6.95 -10.99
C LEU A 42 2.56 5.95 -12.12
N GLN A 43 2.19 6.31 -13.35
CA GLN A 43 2.12 5.40 -14.48
C GLN A 43 3.41 4.56 -14.68
N PRO A 44 4.63 5.14 -14.73
CA PRO A 44 5.85 4.35 -14.95
C PRO A 44 6.17 3.33 -13.85
N TYR A 45 5.62 3.50 -12.65
CA TYR A 45 5.80 2.57 -11.52
C TYR A 45 4.81 1.41 -11.56
N VAL A 46 3.59 1.66 -12.02
CA VAL A 46 2.46 0.72 -11.93
C VAL A 46 2.22 -0.02 -13.24
N GLU A 47 2.42 0.63 -14.39
CA GLU A 47 2.20 0.04 -15.72
C GLU A 47 2.93 -1.30 -15.93
N PRO A 48 4.19 -1.52 -15.46
CA PRO A 48 4.86 -2.82 -15.57
C PRO A 48 4.16 -3.98 -14.85
N HIS A 49 3.25 -3.69 -13.93
CA HIS A 49 2.48 -4.68 -13.18
C HIS A 49 1.14 -5.04 -13.84
N ASP A 50 0.75 -4.33 -14.91
CA ASP A 50 -0.38 -4.63 -15.78
C ASP A 50 -1.67 -4.99 -15.01
N LEU A 51 -2.05 -4.10 -14.09
CA LEU A 51 -3.17 -4.34 -13.17
C LEU A 51 -4.51 -4.58 -13.87
N GLU A 52 -4.67 -4.11 -15.11
CA GLU A 52 -5.86 -4.37 -15.93
C GLU A 52 -6.05 -5.86 -16.28
N ASN A 53 -4.95 -6.63 -16.26
CA ASN A 53 -4.96 -8.07 -16.52
C ASN A 53 -4.82 -8.90 -15.22
N THR A 54 -5.17 -8.32 -14.07
CA THR A 54 -5.20 -9.04 -12.79
C THR A 54 -6.61 -9.49 -12.41
N LYS A 55 -6.69 -10.40 -11.44
CA LYS A 55 -7.89 -10.72 -10.67
C LYS A 55 -7.60 -10.61 -9.19
N VAL A 56 -8.64 -10.37 -8.39
CA VAL A 56 -8.57 -10.51 -6.93
C VAL A 56 -8.49 -12.02 -6.61
N ALA A 57 -7.34 -12.48 -6.13
CA ALA A 57 -7.17 -13.83 -5.61
C ALA A 57 -7.80 -13.95 -4.21
N TYR A 58 -7.67 -12.90 -3.40
CA TYR A 58 -8.18 -12.86 -2.04
C TYR A 58 -8.46 -11.42 -1.62
N GLU A 59 -9.43 -11.26 -0.74
CA GLU A 59 -9.84 -9.98 -0.18
C GLU A 59 -10.18 -10.16 1.30
N THR A 60 -9.65 -9.27 2.13
CA THR A 60 -10.06 -9.16 3.54
C THR A 60 -10.68 -7.78 3.77
N ARG A 61 -11.68 -7.74 4.65
CA ARG A 61 -12.25 -6.51 5.19
C ARG A 61 -12.22 -6.61 6.71
N VAL A 62 -11.54 -5.67 7.33
CA VAL A 62 -11.38 -5.61 8.78
C VAL A 62 -11.80 -4.23 9.26
N VAL A 63 -12.55 -4.20 10.35
CA VAL A 63 -12.75 -2.97 11.12
C VAL A 63 -11.74 -2.99 12.25
N GLU A 64 -10.94 -1.94 12.34
CA GLU A 64 -10.02 -1.68 13.45
C GLU A 64 -10.67 -0.67 14.39
N ASP A 65 -10.69 -0.97 15.68
CA ASP A 65 -11.21 -0.07 16.73
C ASP A 65 -10.21 1.07 17.03
N GLY A 66 -9.83 1.81 15.99
CA GLY A 66 -8.95 2.96 16.05
C GLY A 66 -9.30 4.05 15.03
N ASN A 67 -8.95 5.29 15.36
CA ASN A 67 -9.08 6.41 14.44
C ASN A 67 -8.24 6.19 13.18
N TRP A 68 -8.77 6.56 12.00
CA TRP A 68 -8.08 6.38 10.71
C TRP A 68 -6.68 7.02 10.65
N LYS A 69 -6.43 8.07 11.45
CA LYS A 69 -5.09 8.67 11.56
C LYS A 69 -4.12 7.76 12.30
N LEU A 70 -4.55 7.02 13.32
CA LEU A 70 -3.69 6.04 14.01
C LEU A 70 -3.33 4.87 13.08
N VAL A 71 -4.26 4.43 12.23
CA VAL A 71 -3.99 3.43 11.19
C VAL A 71 -2.89 3.92 10.24
N TRP A 72 -2.97 5.18 9.81
CA TRP A 72 -1.93 5.78 8.99
C TRP A 72 -0.62 5.94 9.75
N GLU A 73 -0.63 6.52 10.95
CA GLU A 73 0.58 6.71 11.75
C GLU A 73 1.33 5.38 11.94
N ASN A 74 0.62 4.29 12.26
CA ASN A 74 1.17 2.93 12.33
C ASN A 74 1.79 2.49 10.99
N ASN A 75 1.09 2.68 9.86
CA ASN A 75 1.61 2.34 8.53
C ASN A 75 2.85 3.18 8.11
N ARG A 76 3.01 4.40 8.65
CA ARG A 76 4.06 5.34 8.24
C ARG A 76 5.36 5.21 9.02
N GLU A 77 5.52 4.15 9.80
CA GLU A 77 6.77 3.78 10.45
C GLU A 77 6.98 2.27 10.44
N CYS A 78 8.18 1.83 10.82
CA CYS A 78 8.47 0.41 11.04
C CYS A 78 9.24 0.22 12.36
N TYR A 79 9.08 1.18 13.27
CA TYR A 79 9.66 1.16 14.60
C TYR A 79 9.05 0.04 15.45
N HIS A 80 7.76 -0.23 15.29
CA HIS A 80 7.09 -1.36 15.98
C HIS A 80 7.38 -2.73 15.33
N CYS A 81 7.89 -2.77 14.09
CA CYS A 81 7.97 -3.98 13.27
C CYS A 81 8.75 -5.13 13.93
N LEU A 82 9.93 -4.86 14.46
CA LEU A 82 10.82 -5.89 15.03
C LEU A 82 10.15 -6.66 16.18
N SER A 83 9.30 -5.99 16.95
CA SER A 83 8.63 -6.57 18.11
C SER A 83 7.26 -7.17 17.79
N ASN A 84 6.63 -6.76 16.68
CA ASN A 84 5.24 -7.12 16.39
C ASN A 84 5.06 -8.01 15.16
N HIS A 85 5.98 -8.01 14.18
CA HIS A 85 5.79 -8.69 12.89
C HIS A 85 6.78 -9.82 12.59
N PRO A 86 6.69 -10.96 13.30
CA PRO A 86 7.60 -12.10 13.09
C PRO A 86 7.53 -12.70 11.68
N SER A 87 6.43 -12.49 10.95
CA SER A 87 6.25 -12.94 9.57
C SER A 87 6.85 -11.94 8.57
N LEU A 88 6.56 -10.64 8.73
CA LEU A 88 6.97 -9.61 7.77
C LEU A 88 8.49 -9.36 7.76
N ILE A 89 9.12 -9.33 8.94
CA ILE A 89 10.57 -9.02 9.07
C ILE A 89 11.48 -10.10 8.47
N ARG A 90 10.91 -11.20 7.96
CA ARG A 90 11.63 -12.22 7.19
C ARG A 90 12.03 -11.73 5.80
N THR A 91 11.26 -10.79 5.25
CA THR A 91 11.41 -10.33 3.87
C THR A 91 11.46 -8.81 3.76
N PHE A 92 10.78 -8.09 4.64
CA PHE A 92 10.73 -6.63 4.63
C PHE A 92 11.85 -6.06 5.51
N PRO A 93 12.69 -5.15 4.98
CA PRO A 93 13.75 -4.52 5.76
C PRO A 93 13.20 -3.49 6.75
N GLU A 94 13.67 -3.56 7.98
CA GLU A 94 13.35 -2.62 9.06
C GLU A 94 14.09 -1.27 8.96
N ASP A 95 15.09 -1.17 8.08
CA ASP A 95 15.88 0.05 7.89
C ASP A 95 14.93 1.22 7.57
N PRO A 96 14.87 2.25 8.45
CA PRO A 96 14.00 3.40 8.25
C PRO A 96 14.22 4.04 6.88
N LYS A 97 15.43 3.97 6.32
CA LYS A 97 15.77 4.50 4.99
C LYS A 97 15.14 3.70 3.85
N VAL A 98 14.86 2.42 4.05
CA VAL A 98 14.14 1.59 3.08
C VAL A 98 12.66 1.91 3.12
N SER A 99 12.12 2.00 4.32
CA SER A 99 10.71 2.28 4.51
C SER A 99 10.38 3.74 4.16
N PHE A 100 11.34 4.66 4.36
CA PHE A 100 11.19 6.10 4.19
C PHE A 100 12.55 6.78 3.93
N LEU A 101 12.77 7.37 2.74
CA LEU A 101 13.88 8.33 2.62
C LEU A 101 13.63 9.49 3.59
N GLY A 102 14.41 9.54 4.66
CA GLY A 102 14.61 10.76 5.44
C GLY A 102 15.43 11.77 4.63
N ASP A 103 15.84 12.86 5.27
CA ASP A 103 16.63 13.93 4.63
C ASP A 103 18.13 13.56 4.44
N GLY A 104 18.44 12.26 4.44
CA GLY A 104 19.79 11.72 4.34
C GLY A 104 20.11 11.13 2.97
N GLU A 105 21.39 10.84 2.73
CA GLU A 105 21.85 10.20 1.49
C GLU A 105 21.25 8.80 1.32
N THR A 106 20.83 8.49 0.09
CA THR A 106 20.42 7.15 -0.33
C THR A 106 21.58 6.18 -0.10
N PRO A 107 21.42 5.13 0.73
CA PRO A 107 22.43 4.10 0.91
C PRO A 107 22.87 3.44 -0.41
N ASP A 108 24.15 3.08 -0.53
CA ASP A 108 24.73 2.48 -1.74
C ASP A 108 23.96 1.25 -2.25
N TYR A 109 23.44 0.42 -1.33
CA TYR A 109 22.69 -0.78 -1.71
C TYR A 109 21.30 -0.46 -2.29
N ILE A 110 20.66 0.63 -1.84
CA ILE A 110 19.39 1.12 -2.40
C ILE A 110 19.66 1.76 -3.75
N GLU A 111 20.72 2.56 -3.89
CA GLU A 111 21.10 3.16 -5.16
C GLU A 111 21.45 2.09 -6.21
N ALA A 112 22.19 1.04 -5.81
CA ALA A 112 22.46 -0.10 -6.67
C ALA A 112 21.17 -0.85 -7.10
N HIS A 113 20.17 -0.94 -6.22
CA HIS A 113 18.86 -1.51 -6.56
C HIS A 113 18.07 -0.62 -7.53
N PHE A 114 18.12 0.71 -7.36
CA PHE A 114 17.51 1.65 -8.30
C PHE A 114 18.11 1.53 -9.69
N VAL A 115 19.44 1.54 -9.82
CA VAL A 115 20.12 1.37 -11.11
C VAL A 115 19.71 0.05 -11.77
N LYS A 116 19.75 -1.07 -11.04
CA LYS A 116 19.31 -2.37 -11.57
C LYS A 116 17.85 -2.39 -12.02
N SER A 117 16.98 -1.71 -11.27
CA SER A 117 15.56 -1.60 -11.63
C SER A 117 15.37 -0.79 -12.91
N GLU A 118 16.07 0.34 -13.03
CA GLU A 118 16.01 1.23 -14.19
C GLU A 118 16.59 0.55 -15.44
N ASP A 119 17.69 -0.21 -15.30
CA ASP A 119 18.26 -1.05 -16.37
C ASP A 119 17.28 -2.15 -16.83
N ALA A 120 16.42 -2.62 -15.94
CA ALA A 120 15.33 -3.57 -16.24
C ALA A 120 14.05 -2.88 -16.76
N GLY A 121 14.07 -1.56 -16.98
CA GLY A 121 12.92 -0.80 -17.46
C GLY A 121 11.84 -0.54 -16.40
N LEU A 122 12.19 -0.64 -15.11
CA LEU A 122 11.28 -0.41 -13.99
C LEU A 122 11.62 0.90 -13.28
N ALA A 123 10.68 1.82 -13.22
CA ALA A 123 10.83 3.02 -12.39
C ALA A 123 11.00 2.62 -10.91
N ALA A 124 11.93 3.29 -10.22
CA ALA A 124 12.36 2.85 -8.88
C ALA A 124 12.65 3.96 -7.87
N ARG A 125 13.19 5.10 -8.31
CA ARG A 125 13.60 6.17 -7.41
C ARG A 125 12.42 6.76 -6.64
N PHE A 126 12.71 7.45 -5.55
CA PHE A 126 11.66 8.13 -4.80
C PHE A 126 11.02 9.26 -5.60
N LYS A 127 9.69 9.32 -5.57
CA LYS A 127 8.89 10.47 -5.98
C LYS A 127 8.02 10.90 -4.82
N VAL A 128 8.22 12.12 -4.34
CA VAL A 128 7.44 12.76 -3.27
C VAL A 128 7.16 14.19 -3.73
N PRO A 129 5.89 14.61 -3.85
CA PRO A 129 5.53 15.99 -4.13
C PRO A 129 5.80 16.88 -2.91
N GLU A 130 5.86 18.20 -3.10
CA GLU A 130 6.10 19.16 -2.02
C GLU A 130 5.05 19.08 -0.90
N ASP A 131 3.79 18.80 -1.26
CA ASP A 131 2.68 18.64 -0.31
C ASP A 131 2.66 17.29 0.43
N GLY A 132 3.54 16.36 0.05
CA GLY A 132 3.64 15.03 0.66
C GLY A 132 2.44 14.11 0.47
N GLN A 133 1.49 14.43 -0.43
CA GLN A 133 0.23 13.67 -0.56
C GLN A 133 0.45 12.20 -0.96
N TYR A 134 1.50 11.92 -1.73
CA TYR A 134 1.84 10.58 -2.17
C TYR A 134 3.34 10.31 -2.11
N ARG A 135 3.70 9.03 -2.20
CA ARG A 135 5.07 8.60 -2.47
C ARG A 135 5.08 7.37 -3.34
N LEU A 136 6.09 7.30 -4.20
CA LEU A 136 6.43 6.12 -4.99
C LEU A 136 7.91 5.79 -4.79
N SER A 137 8.24 4.51 -4.70
CA SER A 137 9.61 3.99 -4.83
C SER A 137 9.58 2.48 -5.02
N ARG A 138 10.62 1.90 -5.63
CA ARG A 138 10.85 0.46 -5.71
C ARG A 138 12.04 0.09 -4.85
N MET A 139 11.77 -0.56 -3.73
CA MET A 139 12.76 -0.82 -2.70
C MET A 139 13.18 -2.28 -2.71
N PRO A 140 14.45 -2.57 -2.40
CA PRO A 140 14.89 -3.95 -2.24
C PRO A 140 14.21 -4.60 -1.04
N LEU A 141 13.93 -5.89 -1.14
CA LEU A 141 13.62 -6.74 0.00
C LEU A 141 14.92 -7.18 0.71
N LEU A 142 14.80 -7.88 1.83
CA LEU A 142 15.95 -8.52 2.48
C LEU A 142 16.66 -9.50 1.53
N LEU A 143 17.97 -9.67 1.72
CA LEU A 143 18.81 -10.48 0.84
C LEU A 143 18.25 -11.89 0.66
N GLY A 144 17.96 -12.27 -0.59
CA GLY A 144 17.42 -13.57 -0.96
C GLY A 144 15.88 -13.65 -0.99
N ALA A 145 15.19 -12.64 -0.45
CA ALA A 145 13.73 -12.55 -0.54
C ALA A 145 13.28 -11.98 -1.89
N LYS A 146 12.25 -12.60 -2.46
CA LYS A 146 11.64 -12.29 -3.76
C LYS A 146 10.21 -11.79 -3.62
N SER A 147 9.51 -12.19 -2.56
CA SER A 147 8.13 -11.82 -2.30
C SER A 147 7.81 -11.82 -0.80
N PHE A 148 6.58 -11.45 -0.44
CA PHE A 148 6.07 -11.44 0.94
C PHE A 148 5.52 -12.80 1.36
N THR A 149 6.41 -13.77 1.47
CA THR A 149 6.11 -15.15 1.87
C THR A 149 6.99 -15.57 3.04
N MET A 150 6.56 -16.58 3.79
CA MET A 150 7.27 -17.04 4.99
C MET A 150 8.71 -17.52 4.73
N ASP A 151 8.98 -17.98 3.51
CA ASP A 151 10.30 -18.44 3.06
C ASP A 151 11.01 -17.47 2.10
N GLY A 152 10.37 -16.33 1.80
CA GLY A 152 10.88 -15.32 0.87
C GLY A 152 10.83 -15.73 -0.61
N SER A 153 10.27 -16.90 -0.95
CA SER A 153 10.08 -17.31 -2.34
C SER A 153 8.88 -16.60 -2.99
N LEU A 154 8.68 -16.81 -4.29
CA LEU A 154 7.55 -16.21 -5.02
C LEU A 154 6.25 -16.90 -4.61
N ALA A 155 5.20 -16.12 -4.30
CA ALA A 155 3.87 -16.67 -4.05
C ALA A 155 3.23 -17.21 -5.34
N VAL A 156 3.52 -16.58 -6.48
CA VAL A 156 3.15 -17.04 -7.82
C VAL A 156 4.42 -17.44 -8.60
N PRO A 157 4.98 -18.63 -8.42
CA PRO A 157 6.26 -19.01 -9.02
C PRO A 157 6.22 -19.15 -10.55
N ASN A 158 5.05 -19.40 -11.14
CA ASN A 158 4.93 -19.57 -12.59
C ASN A 158 5.29 -18.26 -13.32
N PRO A 159 6.39 -18.20 -14.09
CA PRO A 159 6.78 -16.98 -14.77
C PRO A 159 5.75 -16.50 -15.78
N ASP A 160 4.94 -17.38 -16.39
CA ASP A 160 3.90 -16.99 -17.35
C ASP A 160 2.71 -16.28 -16.68
N LYS A 161 2.60 -16.35 -15.36
CA LYS A 161 1.55 -15.70 -14.55
C LYS A 161 2.04 -14.45 -13.80
N ARG A 162 3.17 -13.90 -14.24
CA ARG A 162 3.77 -12.68 -13.67
C ARG A 162 3.98 -11.62 -14.73
N HIS A 163 3.83 -10.36 -14.39
CA HIS A 163 4.04 -9.25 -15.33
C HIS A 163 5.49 -8.77 -15.31
N VAL A 164 6.09 -8.67 -14.11
CA VAL A 164 7.51 -8.31 -13.94
C VAL A 164 8.38 -9.56 -13.96
N LYS A 165 9.24 -9.67 -14.98
CA LYS A 165 10.12 -10.85 -15.22
C LYS A 165 11.48 -10.72 -14.53
N TRP A 166 11.50 -10.21 -13.31
CA TRP A 166 12.69 -10.13 -12.48
C TRP A 166 12.31 -10.50 -11.04
N ASP A 167 12.75 -11.69 -10.61
CA ASP A 167 12.39 -12.26 -9.31
C ASP A 167 12.75 -11.36 -8.12
N GLU A 168 13.88 -10.66 -8.21
CA GLU A 168 14.43 -9.81 -7.15
C GLU A 168 14.07 -8.33 -7.37
N ALA A 169 12.97 -8.04 -8.05
CA ALA A 169 12.51 -6.67 -8.34
C ALA A 169 12.07 -5.87 -7.11
N GLY A 170 12.24 -6.45 -5.92
CA GLY A 170 11.86 -5.87 -4.65
C GLY A 170 10.35 -5.61 -4.61
N VAL A 171 10.00 -4.50 -3.97
CA VAL A 171 8.62 -4.05 -3.85
C VAL A 171 8.48 -2.61 -4.31
N CYS A 172 7.60 -2.36 -5.28
CA CYS A 172 7.17 -1.02 -5.60
C CYS A 172 6.14 -0.58 -4.56
N ASN A 173 6.56 0.30 -3.67
CA ASN A 173 5.76 0.88 -2.61
C ASN A 173 5.05 2.14 -3.12
N LYS A 174 3.78 2.27 -2.75
CA LYS A 174 2.98 3.45 -3.01
C LYS A 174 2.16 3.80 -1.79
N PHE A 175 2.03 5.08 -1.47
CA PHE A 175 0.86 5.58 -0.75
C PHE A 175 0.29 6.80 -1.45
N HIS A 176 -1.00 7.05 -1.24
CA HIS A 176 -1.68 8.30 -1.57
C HIS A 176 -2.72 8.58 -0.49
N TYR A 177 -2.46 9.59 0.35
CA TYR A 177 -3.39 9.97 1.40
C TYR A 177 -4.70 10.51 0.82
N PRO A 178 -5.83 10.35 1.52
CA PRO A 178 -6.00 9.67 2.81
C PRO A 178 -6.41 8.19 2.67
N SER A 179 -6.38 7.61 1.46
CA SER A 179 -7.19 6.42 1.17
C SER A 179 -6.43 5.12 0.95
N THR A 180 -5.14 5.14 0.54
CA THR A 180 -4.51 3.89 0.10
C THR A 180 -2.99 3.85 0.23
N TRP A 181 -2.49 2.69 0.64
CA TRP A 181 -1.14 2.22 0.28
C TRP A 181 -1.22 0.95 -0.56
N ALA A 182 -0.13 0.62 -1.25
CA ALA A 182 -0.04 -0.56 -2.10
C ALA A 182 1.41 -1.05 -2.21
N TYR A 183 1.53 -2.35 -2.43
CA TYR A 183 2.78 -3.05 -2.68
C TYR A 183 2.67 -3.81 -3.99
N PHE A 184 3.51 -3.47 -4.97
CA PHE A 184 3.54 -4.17 -6.25
C PHE A 184 4.85 -4.94 -6.35
N LEU A 185 4.80 -6.28 -6.19
CA LEU A 185 5.94 -7.18 -6.23
C LEU A 185 6.12 -7.75 -7.64
N SER A 186 7.09 -8.65 -7.82
CA SER A 186 7.31 -9.26 -9.12
C SER A 186 6.21 -10.24 -9.54
N ASP A 187 5.54 -10.87 -8.57
CA ASP A 187 4.66 -12.00 -8.77
C ASP A 187 3.18 -11.75 -8.45
N HIS A 188 2.90 -10.84 -7.52
CA HIS A 188 1.57 -10.41 -7.18
C HIS A 188 1.59 -8.96 -6.70
N CYS A 189 0.41 -8.35 -6.62
CA CYS A 189 0.25 -7.00 -6.10
C CYS A 189 -0.71 -7.01 -4.92
N MET A 190 -0.59 -6.01 -4.05
CA MET A 190 -1.44 -5.81 -2.90
C MET A 190 -1.91 -4.38 -2.83
N THR A 191 -3.21 -4.19 -2.63
CA THR A 191 -3.80 -2.87 -2.42
C THR A 191 -4.48 -2.82 -1.07
N PHE A 192 -4.39 -1.67 -0.42
CA PHE A 192 -4.98 -1.40 0.88
C PHE A 192 -5.85 -0.15 0.75
N ARG A 193 -7.07 -0.21 1.27
CA ARG A 193 -8.01 0.91 1.28
C ARG A 193 -8.43 1.21 2.71
N VAL A 194 -8.18 2.45 3.14
CA VAL A 194 -8.57 2.98 4.44
C VAL A 194 -9.87 3.76 4.27
N THR A 195 -10.89 3.47 5.08
CA THR A 195 -12.16 4.22 5.08
C THR A 195 -12.61 4.48 6.52
N PRO A 196 -12.67 5.75 6.97
CA PRO A 196 -13.13 6.06 8.32
C PRO A 196 -14.61 5.69 8.48
N ILE A 197 -14.96 5.00 9.57
CA ILE A 197 -16.35 4.66 9.94
C ILE A 197 -16.85 5.64 11.00
N SER A 198 -16.06 5.85 12.05
CA SER A 198 -16.38 6.74 13.17
C SER A 198 -15.11 7.40 13.71
N PRO A 199 -15.19 8.26 14.74
CA PRO A 199 -13.99 8.82 15.37
C PRO A 199 -13.01 7.77 15.91
N THR A 200 -13.42 6.53 16.14
CA THR A 200 -12.61 5.45 16.73
C THR A 200 -12.75 4.13 15.98
N GLU A 201 -13.26 4.13 14.74
CA GLU A 201 -13.40 2.92 13.93
C GLU A 201 -12.98 3.22 12.48
N THR A 202 -12.21 2.30 11.89
CA THR A 202 -11.70 2.42 10.52
C THR A 202 -11.85 1.08 9.79
N GLU A 203 -12.41 1.09 8.58
CA GLU A 203 -12.37 -0.07 7.68
C GLU A 203 -11.03 -0.10 6.94
N LEU A 204 -10.31 -1.22 7.05
CA LEU A 204 -9.19 -1.57 6.20
C LEU A 204 -9.60 -2.72 5.26
N VAL A 205 -9.53 -2.48 3.95
CA VAL A 205 -9.72 -3.52 2.93
C VAL A 205 -8.38 -3.83 2.28
N THR A 206 -7.98 -5.10 2.29
CA THR A 206 -6.76 -5.57 1.61
C THR A 206 -7.11 -6.53 0.50
N CYS A 207 -6.59 -6.30 -0.71
CA CYS A 207 -6.76 -7.18 -1.85
C CYS A 207 -5.41 -7.72 -2.34
N TRP A 208 -5.34 -9.03 -2.59
CA TRP A 208 -4.23 -9.67 -3.27
C TRP A 208 -4.61 -9.87 -4.73
N LEU A 209 -3.80 -9.30 -5.62
CA LEU A 209 -4.01 -9.30 -7.06
C LEU A 209 -2.96 -10.21 -7.72
N VAL A 210 -3.43 -11.19 -8.47
CA VAL A 210 -2.60 -12.08 -9.29
C VAL A 210 -3.02 -11.95 -10.75
N HIS A 211 -2.21 -12.44 -11.69
CA HIS A 211 -2.60 -12.50 -13.09
C HIS A 211 -3.98 -13.18 -13.26
N LYS A 212 -4.85 -12.62 -14.11
CA LYS A 212 -6.24 -13.08 -14.30
C LYS A 212 -6.37 -14.59 -14.59
N ASP A 213 -5.41 -15.12 -15.34
CA ASP A 213 -5.35 -16.54 -15.72
C ASP A 213 -4.57 -17.43 -14.75
N ALA A 214 -4.09 -16.92 -13.61
CA ALA A 214 -3.43 -17.75 -12.58
C ALA A 214 -4.47 -18.60 -11.85
N GLN A 215 -4.20 -19.88 -11.62
CA GLN A 215 -5.13 -20.81 -10.97
C GLN A 215 -4.63 -21.20 -9.58
N GLU A 216 -5.49 -21.04 -8.56
CA GLU A 216 -5.22 -21.51 -7.20
C GLU A 216 -5.00 -23.03 -7.20
N GLY A 217 -4.03 -23.51 -6.43
CA GLY A 217 -3.62 -24.91 -6.35
C GLY A 217 -2.74 -25.37 -7.53
N VAL A 218 -2.48 -24.50 -8.51
CA VAL A 218 -1.59 -24.78 -9.66
C VAL A 218 -0.48 -23.73 -9.73
N ASP A 219 -0.86 -22.47 -9.89
CA ASP A 219 0.06 -21.35 -10.07
C ASP A 219 0.40 -20.66 -8.74
N TYR A 220 -0.45 -20.80 -7.72
CA TYR A 220 -0.23 -20.30 -6.36
C TYR A 220 -1.01 -21.13 -5.35
N ASP A 221 -0.52 -21.17 -4.11
CA ASP A 221 -1.27 -21.64 -2.94
C ASP A 221 -1.81 -20.42 -2.19
N LEU A 222 -3.11 -20.44 -1.85
CA LEU A 222 -3.77 -19.28 -1.25
C LEU A 222 -3.15 -18.91 0.10
N LYS A 223 -2.87 -19.90 0.96
CA LYS A 223 -2.28 -19.65 2.27
C LYS A 223 -0.89 -19.05 2.12
N HIS A 224 -0.05 -19.60 1.24
CA HIS A 224 1.28 -19.09 0.99
C HIS A 224 1.27 -17.65 0.46
N LEU A 225 0.26 -17.28 -0.34
CA LEU A 225 0.05 -15.94 -0.86
C LEU A 225 -0.37 -14.93 0.23
N THR A 226 -1.17 -15.36 1.21
CA THR A 226 -1.86 -14.42 2.13
C THR A 226 -1.30 -14.40 3.55
N GLU A 227 -0.69 -15.49 4.03
CA GLU A 227 -0.44 -15.69 5.46
C GLU A 227 0.43 -14.61 6.12
N VAL A 228 1.41 -14.07 5.38
CA VAL A 228 2.28 -13.00 5.91
C VAL A 228 1.46 -11.76 6.22
N TRP A 229 0.70 -11.26 5.25
CA TRP A 229 -0.02 -9.99 5.39
C TRP A 229 -1.35 -10.13 6.14
N GLU A 230 -1.96 -11.31 6.15
CA GLU A 230 -3.05 -11.59 7.10
C GLU A 230 -2.54 -11.54 8.54
N ALA A 231 -1.35 -12.08 8.83
CA ALA A 231 -0.74 -11.95 10.15
C ALA A 231 -0.38 -10.48 10.46
N THR A 232 0.33 -9.80 9.55
CA THR A 232 0.73 -8.40 9.72
C THR A 232 -0.46 -7.49 9.99
N ASN A 233 -1.53 -7.56 9.20
CA ASN A 233 -2.72 -6.73 9.41
C ASN A 233 -3.37 -6.97 10.78
N ASN A 234 -3.39 -8.21 11.25
CA ASN A 234 -3.93 -8.53 12.59
C ASN A 234 -3.03 -8.01 13.72
N GLU A 235 -1.71 -8.03 13.51
CA GLU A 235 -0.72 -7.48 14.44
C GLU A 235 -0.82 -5.95 14.50
N ASP A 236 -0.93 -5.29 13.34
CA ASP A 236 -1.14 -3.85 13.19
C ASP A 236 -2.43 -3.41 13.89
N ARG A 237 -3.56 -4.08 13.59
CA ARG A 237 -4.84 -3.78 14.24
C ARG A 237 -4.70 -3.78 15.76
N ARG A 238 -4.02 -4.78 16.34
CA ARG A 238 -3.82 -4.83 17.81
C ARG A 238 -3.08 -3.60 18.31
N VAL A 239 -2.00 -3.19 17.65
CA VAL A 239 -1.22 -2.00 18.03
C VAL A 239 -2.09 -0.74 17.93
N VAL A 240 -2.85 -0.59 16.85
CA VAL A 240 -3.76 0.55 16.64
C VAL A 240 -4.84 0.62 17.71
N GLU A 241 -5.50 -0.50 18.02
CA GLU A 241 -6.58 -0.58 19.03
C GLU A 241 -6.06 -0.29 20.44
N GLU A 242 -4.92 -0.88 20.81
CA GLU A 242 -4.26 -0.61 22.09
C GLU A 242 -3.84 0.87 22.21
N ASN A 243 -3.33 1.46 21.11
CA ASN A 243 -3.01 2.88 21.06
C ASN A 243 -4.26 3.76 21.20
N GLN A 244 -5.36 3.41 20.51
CA GLN A 244 -6.64 4.11 20.62
C GLN A 244 -7.15 4.12 22.08
N VAL A 245 -7.06 2.99 22.78
CA VAL A 245 -7.43 2.90 24.20
C VAL A 245 -6.57 3.86 25.04
N GLY A 246 -5.26 3.90 24.79
CA GLY A 246 -4.33 4.79 25.48
C GLY A 246 -4.63 6.27 25.26
N VAL A 247 -4.78 6.71 24.01
CA VAL A 247 -5.01 8.12 23.67
C VAL A 247 -6.40 8.63 24.08
N SER A 248 -7.34 7.72 24.36
CA SER A 248 -8.68 8.07 24.86
C SER A 248 -8.68 8.48 26.35
N SER A 249 -7.57 8.26 27.06
CA SER A 249 -7.44 8.67 28.46
C SER A 249 -7.39 10.20 28.60
N PRO A 250 -8.11 10.81 29.56
CA PRO A 250 -7.97 12.25 29.86
C PRO A 250 -6.56 12.66 30.32
N ALA A 251 -5.73 11.69 30.72
CA ALA A 251 -4.34 11.92 31.12
C ALA A 251 -3.36 11.89 29.94
N PHE A 252 -3.82 11.53 28.73
CA PHE A 252 -2.97 11.49 27.54
C PHE A 252 -2.45 12.88 27.18
N ILE A 253 -1.16 12.95 26.89
CA ILE A 253 -0.48 14.13 26.33
C ILE A 253 0.38 13.59 25.19
N ALA A 254 0.30 14.23 24.03
CA ALA A 254 1.07 13.81 22.86
C ALA A 254 2.59 13.80 23.16
N GLY A 255 3.23 12.67 22.87
CA GLY A 255 4.68 12.52 22.96
C GLY A 255 5.39 13.02 21.68
N PRO A 256 6.72 13.18 21.72
CA PRO A 256 7.50 13.49 20.53
C PRO A 256 7.68 12.24 19.66
N TYR A 257 7.57 12.41 18.34
CA TYR A 257 7.99 11.38 17.38
C TYR A 257 9.52 11.23 17.35
N SER A 258 9.98 10.01 17.12
CA SER A 258 11.37 9.69 16.83
C SER A 258 11.85 10.37 15.55
N PRO A 259 12.90 11.20 15.59
CA PRO A 259 13.42 11.90 14.41
C PRO A 259 14.14 10.96 13.42
N VAL A 260 14.31 9.67 13.79
CA VAL A 260 14.96 8.65 12.97
C VAL A 260 13.94 7.66 12.43
N HIS A 261 13.01 7.21 13.26
CA HIS A 261 12.12 6.09 12.93
C HIS A 261 10.70 6.54 12.53
N GLU A 262 10.26 7.74 12.95
CA GLU A 262 8.86 8.19 12.84
C GLU A 262 8.74 9.54 12.11
N THR A 263 9.76 9.92 11.34
CA THR A 263 9.80 11.17 10.56
C THR A 263 8.57 11.35 9.68
N GLN A 264 7.94 10.26 9.26
CA GLN A 264 6.83 10.26 8.31
C GLN A 264 5.48 10.28 8.98
N CYS A 265 5.38 9.79 10.21
CA CYS A 265 4.24 10.05 11.10
C CYS A 265 4.13 11.58 11.31
N GLY A 266 5.26 12.24 11.59
CA GLY A 266 5.31 13.70 11.72
C GLY A 266 4.99 14.48 10.42
N ARG A 267 5.24 13.91 9.23
CA ARG A 267 4.87 14.53 7.94
C ARG A 267 3.41 14.30 7.54
N PHE A 268 2.78 13.26 8.08
CA PHE A 268 1.36 12.97 7.84
C PHE A 268 0.44 13.88 8.67
N CYS A 269 0.87 14.24 9.88
CA CYS A 269 0.10 15.03 10.84
C CYS A 269 -0.05 16.52 10.48
#